data_AF-A0A0B1ZYW5-F1
#
_entry.id   AF-A0A0B1ZYW5-F1
#
_cell.length_a   1.000
_cell.length_b   1.000
_cell.length_c   1.000
_cell.angle_alpha   90.00
_cell.angle_beta   90.00
_cell.angle_gamma   90.00
#
_symmetry.space_group_name_H-M   'P 1'
#
loop_
_entity.id
_entity.type
_entity.pdbx_description
1 polymer ?
#
loop_
_entity_poly.entity_id
_entity_poly.type
_entity_poly.pdbx_seq_one_letter_code
_entity_poly.pdbx_strand_id
1 'polypeptide(L)'
;MLSNSLIAIIARINPAIWEIVDGGPGAPWQQRANLAALNPQPLPPIAAARRTAEQRAMHYGAGVAVELVRAASTAQLLGVAFEPGDDICPPPRKFPHIPVPFPFPDPDPHPWYVGDESIVAYAAGLAFTLEATAQAWEQLRGADALAAVHDRALETAVGGQTRAE
;
A
#
# COMPACT_ATOMS: atom_id res chain seq x y z
N MET A 1 -17.71 -0.39 -0.48
CA MET A 1 -17.53 -1.87 -0.61
C MET A 1 -16.17 -2.06 -1.22
N LEU A 2 -15.30 -2.90 -0.64
CA LEU A 2 -13.91 -3.03 -1.09
C LEU A 2 -13.82 -3.66 -2.50
N SER A 3 -13.01 -3.08 -3.39
CA SER A 3 -12.79 -3.59 -4.74
C SER A 3 -12.17 -5.01 -4.74
N ASN A 4 -12.69 -5.90 -5.60
CA ASN A 4 -12.18 -7.28 -5.74
C ASN A 4 -10.68 -7.32 -6.11
N SER A 5 -10.21 -6.39 -6.94
CA SER A 5 -8.80 -6.29 -7.31
C SER A 5 -7.93 -5.94 -6.11
N LEU A 6 -8.42 -5.06 -5.25
CA LEU A 6 -7.72 -4.62 -4.06
C LEU A 6 -7.70 -5.71 -2.98
N ILE A 7 -8.79 -6.46 -2.82
CA ILE A 7 -8.82 -7.70 -2.03
C ILE A 7 -7.74 -8.68 -2.51
N ALA A 8 -7.63 -8.91 -3.83
CA ALA A 8 -6.64 -9.83 -4.39
C ALA A 8 -5.19 -9.38 -4.14
N ILE A 9 -4.89 -8.09 -4.27
CA ILE A 9 -3.56 -7.52 -3.99
C ILE A 9 -3.22 -7.70 -2.51
N ILE A 10 -4.12 -7.32 -1.62
CA ILE A 10 -3.93 -7.43 -0.18
C ILE A 10 -3.72 -8.89 0.23
N ALA A 11 -4.52 -9.80 -0.32
CA ALA A 11 -4.46 -11.20 0.04
C ALA A 11 -3.23 -11.93 -0.53
N ARG A 12 -2.53 -11.36 -1.52
CA ARG A 12 -1.18 -11.81 -1.91
C ARG A 12 -0.13 -11.43 -0.86
N ILE A 13 -0.22 -10.21 -0.31
CA ILE A 13 0.74 -9.67 0.67
C ILE A 13 0.50 -10.29 2.05
N ASN A 14 -0.78 -10.46 2.43
CA ASN A 14 -1.22 -11.08 3.66
C ASN A 14 -2.27 -12.18 3.37
N PRO A 15 -1.83 -13.43 3.11
CA PRO A 15 -2.72 -14.53 2.72
C PRO A 15 -3.71 -14.95 3.80
N ALA A 16 -3.51 -14.56 5.07
CA ALA A 16 -4.47 -14.80 6.14
C ALA A 16 -5.82 -14.10 5.91
N ILE A 17 -5.87 -13.10 5.03
CA ILE A 17 -7.12 -12.40 4.69
C ILE A 17 -8.11 -13.29 3.92
N TRP A 18 -7.64 -14.32 3.20
CA TRP A 18 -8.55 -15.28 2.53
C TRP A 18 -9.39 -16.10 3.51
N GLU A 19 -8.93 -16.27 4.75
CA GLU A 19 -9.70 -16.94 5.82
C GLU A 19 -10.85 -16.04 6.34
N ILE A 20 -10.75 -14.73 6.13
CA ILE A 20 -11.79 -13.74 6.48
C ILE A 20 -12.76 -13.53 5.30
N VAL A 21 -12.25 -13.62 4.06
CA VAL A 21 -13.02 -13.43 2.81
C VAL A 21 -13.37 -14.78 2.20
N ASP A 22 -14.26 -15.51 2.87
CA ASP A 22 -15.05 -16.66 2.38
C ASP A 22 -14.29 -17.67 1.48
N GLY A 23 -13.04 -17.98 1.83
CA GLY A 23 -12.23 -19.04 1.22
C GLY A 23 -11.56 -18.73 -0.12
N GLY A 24 -11.90 -17.62 -0.80
CA GLY A 24 -11.30 -17.22 -2.07
C GLY A 24 -11.51 -18.21 -3.26
N PRO A 25 -11.04 -17.85 -4.47
CA PRO A 25 -11.31 -18.61 -5.70
C PRO A 25 -10.56 -19.97 -5.82
N GLY A 26 -9.83 -20.41 -4.79
CA GLY A 26 -8.96 -21.59 -4.81
C GLY A 26 -9.33 -22.70 -3.82
N ALA A 27 -10.54 -22.68 -3.25
CA ALA A 27 -10.94 -23.44 -2.06
C ALA A 27 -10.51 -24.94 -1.99
N PRO A 28 -10.45 -25.72 -3.10
CA PRO A 28 -9.97 -27.11 -3.04
C PRO A 28 -8.44 -27.24 -2.92
N TRP A 29 -7.69 -26.26 -3.42
CA TRP A 29 -6.22 -26.25 -3.42
C TRP A 29 -5.63 -25.62 -2.15
N GLN A 30 -6.33 -24.66 -1.54
CA GLN A 30 -5.94 -24.04 -0.27
C GLN A 30 -5.96 -25.04 0.90
N GLN A 31 -6.85 -26.04 0.91
CA GLN A 31 -6.83 -27.10 1.94
C GLN A 31 -5.52 -27.90 1.93
N ARG A 32 -4.89 -28.09 0.76
CA ARG A 32 -3.57 -28.74 0.65
C ARG A 32 -2.43 -27.80 1.05
N ALA A 33 -2.55 -26.50 0.76
CA ALA A 33 -1.59 -25.49 1.21
C ALA A 33 -1.65 -25.29 2.74
N ASN A 34 -2.83 -25.40 3.36
CA ASN A 34 -3.02 -25.34 4.81
C ASN A 34 -2.38 -26.55 5.53
N LEU A 35 -2.29 -27.71 4.90
CA LEU A 35 -1.50 -28.84 5.43
C LEU A 35 0.02 -28.58 5.39
N ALA A 36 0.51 -27.78 4.43
CA ALA A 36 1.90 -27.31 4.40
C ALA A 36 2.14 -26.13 5.36
N ALA A 37 1.12 -25.35 5.69
CA ALA A 37 1.16 -24.28 6.70
C ALA A 37 1.33 -24.79 8.14
N LEU A 38 1.12 -26.09 8.39
CA LEU A 38 1.39 -26.74 9.68
C LEU A 38 2.90 -27.01 9.91
N ASN A 39 3.74 -26.86 8.88
CA ASN A 39 5.19 -26.89 9.00
C ASN A 39 5.81 -25.85 8.05
N PRO A 40 5.74 -24.55 8.38
CA PRO A 40 6.32 -23.53 7.53
C PRO A 40 7.84 -23.70 7.55
N GLN A 41 8.42 -24.20 6.46
CA GLN A 41 9.85 -24.07 6.25
C GLN A 41 10.19 -22.58 6.27
N PRO A 42 11.25 -22.16 6.99
CA PRO A 42 11.62 -20.76 7.04
C PRO A 42 11.86 -20.27 5.62
N LEU A 43 11.27 -19.12 5.30
CA LEU A 43 11.51 -18.47 4.02
C LEU A 43 13.03 -18.25 3.85
N PRO A 44 13.58 -18.43 2.63
CA PRO A 44 14.94 -18.02 2.35
C PRO A 44 15.16 -16.56 2.81
N PRO A 45 16.32 -16.20 3.40
CA PRO A 45 16.52 -14.89 4.04
C PRO A 45 16.15 -13.69 3.15
N ILE A 46 16.42 -13.77 1.84
CA ILE A 46 16.08 -12.72 0.87
C ILE A 46 14.56 -12.60 0.71
N ALA A 47 13.83 -13.72 0.64
CA ALA A 47 12.38 -13.73 0.53
C ALA A 47 11.70 -13.22 1.82
N ALA A 48 12.27 -13.55 2.99
CA ALA A 48 11.81 -13.01 4.26
C ALA A 48 11.98 -11.48 4.34
N ALA A 49 13.16 -10.97 3.97
CA ALA A 49 13.44 -9.54 3.97
C ALA A 49 12.52 -8.76 3.02
N ARG A 50 12.26 -9.29 1.82
CA ARG A 50 11.31 -8.71 0.85
C ARG A 50 9.89 -8.66 1.41
N ARG A 51 9.39 -9.77 1.97
CA ARG A 51 8.05 -9.80 2.59
C ARG A 51 7.92 -8.77 3.72
N THR A 52 8.95 -8.64 4.57
CA THR A 52 8.96 -7.62 5.63
C THR A 52 8.99 -6.19 5.07
N ALA A 53 9.67 -5.96 3.95
CA ALA A 53 9.66 -4.66 3.27
C ALA A 53 8.27 -4.34 2.68
N GLU A 54 7.64 -5.27 1.98
CA GLU A 54 6.29 -5.12 1.43
C GLU A 54 5.26 -4.85 2.53
N GLN A 55 5.31 -5.58 3.64
CA GLN A 55 4.43 -5.35 4.79
C GLN A 55 4.62 -3.94 5.36
N ARG A 56 5.87 -3.50 5.56
CA ARG A 56 6.17 -2.15 6.04
C ARG A 56 5.67 -1.07 5.08
N ALA A 57 5.85 -1.27 3.78
CA ALA A 57 5.38 -0.34 2.75
C ALA A 57 3.85 -0.23 2.76
N MET A 58 3.14 -1.36 2.87
CA MET A 58 1.68 -1.37 2.98
C MET A 58 1.19 -0.64 4.24
N HIS A 59 1.79 -0.90 5.39
CA HIS A 59 1.48 -0.17 6.62
C HIS A 59 1.75 1.33 6.50
N TYR A 60 2.84 1.70 5.82
CA TYR A 60 3.17 3.10 5.58
C TYR A 60 2.14 3.78 4.68
N GLY A 61 1.71 3.14 3.59
CA GLY A 61 0.65 3.65 2.70
C GLY A 61 -0.68 3.83 3.43
N ALA A 62 -1.06 2.86 4.26
CA ALA A 62 -2.24 2.97 5.12
C ALA A 62 -2.13 4.14 6.12
N GLY A 63 -0.94 4.35 6.72
CA GLY A 63 -0.69 5.48 7.61
C GLY A 63 -0.83 6.84 6.91
N VAL A 64 -0.29 6.97 5.69
CA VAL A 64 -0.43 8.19 4.87
C VAL A 64 -1.90 8.46 4.55
N ALA A 65 -2.69 7.44 4.20
CA ALA A 65 -4.13 7.59 3.95
C ALA A 65 -4.88 8.20 5.15
N VAL A 66 -4.57 7.74 6.37
CA VAL A 66 -5.19 8.27 7.59
C VAL A 66 -4.84 9.75 7.78
N GLU A 67 -3.56 10.10 7.60
CA GLU A 67 -3.12 11.49 7.75
C GLU A 67 -3.69 12.40 6.65
N LEU A 68 -3.91 11.87 5.44
CA LEU A 68 -4.59 12.61 4.38
C LEU A 68 -6.02 12.99 4.73
N VAL A 69 -6.79 12.02 5.22
CA VAL A 69 -8.17 12.28 5.66
C VAL A 69 -8.18 13.27 6.82
N ARG A 70 -7.23 13.16 7.76
CA ARG A 70 -7.08 14.12 8.87
C ARG A 70 -6.72 15.51 8.38
N ALA A 71 -5.79 15.63 7.43
CA ALA A 71 -5.37 16.89 6.84
C ALA A 71 -6.53 17.56 6.08
N ALA A 72 -7.26 16.80 5.26
CA ALA A 72 -8.46 17.29 4.56
C ALA A 72 -9.55 17.75 5.54
N SER A 73 -9.78 16.98 6.61
CA SER A 73 -10.73 17.36 7.68
C SER A 73 -10.30 18.64 8.38
N THR A 74 -9.01 18.77 8.69
CA THR A 74 -8.43 19.97 9.33
C THR A 74 -8.52 21.18 8.42
N ALA A 75 -8.23 21.04 7.13
CA ALA A 75 -8.35 22.11 6.15
C ALA A 75 -9.79 22.60 6.02
N GLN A 76 -10.76 21.70 6.02
CA GLN A 76 -12.18 22.05 6.06
C GLN A 76 -12.55 22.84 7.32
N LEU A 77 -12.09 22.40 8.49
CA LEU A 77 -12.34 23.11 9.75
C LEU A 77 -11.74 24.52 9.75
N LEU A 78 -10.56 24.68 9.14
CA LEU A 78 -9.88 25.97 9.01
C LEU A 78 -10.41 26.82 7.84
N GLY A 79 -11.28 26.28 7.01
CA GLY A 79 -11.82 26.95 5.83
C GLY A 79 -10.78 27.19 4.72
N VAL A 80 -9.68 26.44 4.72
CA VAL A 80 -8.61 26.56 3.72
C VAL A 80 -8.76 25.47 2.64
N ALA A 81 -8.20 25.73 1.45
CA ALA A 81 -8.16 24.73 0.39
C ALA A 81 -7.28 23.55 0.83
N PHE A 82 -7.72 22.35 0.47
CA PHE A 82 -6.96 21.12 0.64
C PHE A 82 -6.52 20.63 -0.73
N GLU A 83 -5.22 20.43 -0.90
CA GLU A 83 -4.63 19.85 -2.09
C GLU A 83 -3.57 18.82 -1.63
N PRO A 84 -3.75 17.53 -1.96
CA PRO A 84 -2.75 16.51 -1.64
C PRO A 84 -1.47 16.79 -2.43
N GLY A 85 -0.32 16.61 -1.80
CA GLY A 85 0.97 16.76 -2.46
C GLY A 85 1.21 15.69 -3.52
N ASP A 86 1.98 16.03 -4.56
CA ASP A 86 2.38 15.10 -5.62
C ASP A 86 3.26 13.93 -5.12
N ASP A 87 3.82 14.07 -3.92
CA ASP A 87 4.70 13.12 -3.24
C ASP A 87 3.96 11.98 -2.53
N ILE A 88 2.63 12.07 -2.49
CA ILE A 88 1.74 11.13 -1.79
C ILE A 88 1.56 9.83 -2.55
N CYS A 89 1.44 9.90 -3.88
CA CYS A 89 1.54 8.70 -4.70
C CYS A 89 3.01 8.33 -4.83
N PRO A 90 3.37 7.04 -4.80
CA PRO A 90 4.77 6.64 -4.76
C PRO A 90 5.52 7.32 -5.91
N PRO A 91 6.61 8.05 -5.60
CA PRO A 91 7.20 8.96 -6.56
C PRO A 91 7.74 8.19 -7.77
N PRO A 92 7.73 8.79 -8.98
CA PRO A 92 8.49 8.23 -10.10
C PRO A 92 9.94 8.03 -9.66
N ARG A 93 10.50 6.88 -10.06
CA ARG A 93 11.88 6.40 -9.79
C ARG A 93 12.83 7.55 -9.44
N LYS A 94 13.34 7.56 -8.20
CA LYS A 94 14.39 8.52 -7.83
C LYS A 94 15.59 8.34 -8.77
N PHE A 95 16.04 9.45 -9.35
CA PHE A 95 17.33 9.54 -10.01
C PHE A 95 18.43 9.05 -9.06
N PRO A 96 19.52 8.45 -9.59
CA PRO A 96 20.60 7.93 -8.76
C PRO A 96 21.14 9.02 -7.84
N HIS A 97 21.24 8.70 -6.55
CA HIS A 97 21.81 9.57 -5.53
C HIS A 97 23.24 9.92 -5.96
N ILE A 98 23.52 11.22 -6.15
CA ILE A 98 24.91 11.69 -6.26
C ILE A 98 25.48 11.60 -4.85
N PRO A 99 26.54 10.83 -4.59
CA PRO A 99 27.08 10.70 -3.24
C PRO A 99 27.74 12.02 -2.84
N VAL A 100 27.18 12.69 -1.83
CA VAL A 100 27.80 13.85 -1.19
C VAL A 100 28.85 13.35 -0.21
N PRO A 101 30.11 13.84 -0.23
CA PRO A 101 31.17 13.32 0.61
C PRO A 101 31.11 13.95 2.02
N PHE A 102 30.24 13.44 2.90
CA PHE A 102 30.25 13.74 4.34
C PHE A 102 29.97 12.46 5.16
N PRO A 103 30.43 12.34 6.43
CA PRO A 103 30.56 11.07 7.13
C PRO A 103 29.26 10.51 7.71
N PHE A 104 28.10 11.03 7.28
CA PHE A 104 26.80 10.51 7.67
C PHE A 104 26.14 9.93 6.42
N PRO A 105 25.78 8.63 6.39
CA PRO A 105 24.90 8.14 5.35
C PRO A 105 23.58 8.92 5.47
N ASP A 106 23.18 9.60 4.41
CA ASP A 106 21.88 10.26 4.38
C ASP A 106 20.80 9.21 4.74
N PRO A 107 19.95 9.46 5.75
CA PRO A 107 18.89 8.54 6.10
C PRO A 107 18.01 8.35 4.87
N ASP A 108 17.83 7.10 4.43
CA ASP A 108 16.99 6.80 3.27
C ASP A 108 15.60 7.43 3.50
N PRO A 109 15.15 8.36 2.63
CA PRO A 109 13.86 9.03 2.83
C PRO A 109 12.68 8.06 2.81
N HIS A 110 12.87 6.85 2.27
CA HIS A 110 11.85 5.83 2.19
C HIS A 110 12.38 4.49 2.75
N PRO A 111 12.46 4.32 4.08
CA PRO A 111 13.05 3.12 4.69
C PRO A 111 12.26 1.82 4.43
N TRP A 112 11.10 1.94 3.79
CA TRP A 112 10.26 0.84 3.30
C TRP A 112 10.53 0.47 1.83
N TYR A 113 11.26 1.30 1.08
CA TYR A 113 11.48 1.12 -0.35
C TYR A 113 12.62 0.14 -0.60
N VAL A 114 12.29 -1.05 -1.13
CA VAL A 114 13.29 -2.11 -1.44
C VAL A 114 13.14 -2.62 -2.87
N GLY A 115 12.30 -1.96 -3.68
CA GLY A 115 12.02 -2.35 -5.07
C GLY A 115 10.62 -1.96 -5.53
N ASP A 116 10.31 -2.27 -6.78
CA ASP A 116 9.01 -1.96 -7.40
C ASP A 116 7.85 -2.67 -6.66
N GLU A 117 8.07 -3.82 -6.03
CA GLU A 117 7.04 -4.51 -5.23
C GLU A 117 6.63 -3.73 -3.97
N SER A 118 7.57 -2.99 -3.36
CA SER A 118 7.27 -2.14 -2.20
C SER A 118 6.42 -0.92 -2.59
N ILE A 119 6.58 -0.41 -3.82
CA ILE A 119 5.71 0.64 -4.38
C ILE A 119 4.27 0.11 -4.54
N VAL A 120 4.11 -1.10 -5.06
CA VAL A 120 2.81 -1.74 -5.23
C VAL A 120 2.15 -1.96 -3.86
N ALA A 121 2.92 -2.46 -2.88
CA ALA A 121 2.41 -2.68 -1.53
C ALA A 121 2.00 -1.36 -0.82
N TYR A 122 2.80 -0.31 -0.97
CA TYR A 122 2.45 1.04 -0.50
C TYR A 122 1.15 1.54 -1.12
N ALA A 123 1.05 1.50 -2.46
CA ALA A 123 -0.13 1.95 -3.18
C ALA A 123 -1.38 1.14 -2.79
N ALA A 124 -1.23 -0.16 -2.56
CA ALA A 124 -2.31 -1.01 -2.08
C ALA A 124 -2.79 -0.62 -0.68
N GLY A 125 -1.86 -0.34 0.25
CA GLY A 125 -2.20 0.14 1.59
C GLY A 125 -2.92 1.50 1.57
N LEU A 126 -2.44 2.42 0.74
CA LEU A 126 -3.03 3.74 0.54
C LEU A 126 -4.46 3.64 -0.01
N ALA A 127 -4.65 2.91 -1.11
CA ALA A 127 -5.95 2.71 -1.73
C ALA A 127 -6.92 2.00 -0.77
N PHE A 128 -6.47 0.94 -0.09
CA PHE A 128 -7.28 0.20 0.87
C PHE A 128 -7.85 1.09 1.96
N THR A 129 -6.99 1.88 2.59
CA THR A 129 -7.39 2.69 3.72
C THR A 129 -8.26 3.88 3.29
N LEU A 130 -8.02 4.48 2.13
CA LEU A 130 -8.93 5.48 1.57
C LEU A 130 -10.30 4.88 1.27
N GLU A 131 -10.37 3.70 0.64
CA GLU A 131 -11.64 3.02 0.35
C GLU A 131 -12.39 2.61 1.63
N ALA A 132 -11.67 2.09 2.63
CA ALA A 132 -12.22 1.72 3.93
C ALA A 132 -12.73 2.92 4.74
N THR A 133 -12.19 4.12 4.49
CA THR A 133 -12.57 5.36 5.18
C THR A 133 -13.43 6.29 4.33
N ALA A 134 -13.92 5.84 3.17
CA ALA A 134 -14.72 6.61 2.22
C ALA A 134 -15.84 7.43 2.88
N GLN A 135 -16.61 6.80 3.76
CA GLN A 135 -17.70 7.44 4.48
C GLN A 135 -17.25 8.67 5.31
N ALA A 136 -16.00 8.71 5.77
CA ALA A 136 -15.46 9.80 6.57
C ALA A 136 -15.00 10.99 5.73
N TRP A 137 -14.57 10.77 4.48
CA TRP A 137 -13.98 11.82 3.66
C TRP A 137 -14.80 12.25 2.43
N GLU A 138 -15.77 11.46 1.99
CA GLU A 138 -16.66 11.80 0.85
C GLU A 138 -17.45 13.10 1.07
N GLN A 139 -17.70 13.49 2.33
CA GLN A 139 -18.41 14.72 2.68
C GLN A 139 -17.47 15.93 2.87
N LEU A 140 -16.16 15.74 2.66
CA LEU A 140 -15.19 16.81 2.82
C LEU A 140 -15.10 17.65 1.56
N ARG A 141 -14.75 18.93 1.72
CA ARG A 141 -14.43 19.83 0.59
C ARG A 141 -13.27 19.34 -0.27
N GLY A 142 -12.40 18.50 0.29
CA GLY A 142 -11.28 17.85 -0.41
C GLY A 142 -11.59 16.48 -0.99
N ALA A 143 -12.87 16.07 -1.05
CA ALA A 143 -13.25 14.72 -1.47
C ALA A 143 -12.76 14.37 -2.88
N ASP A 144 -12.90 15.26 -3.85
CA ASP A 144 -12.45 15.02 -5.23
C ASP A 144 -10.93 14.77 -5.29
N ALA A 145 -10.17 15.51 -4.47
CA ALA A 145 -8.72 15.35 -4.42
C ALA A 145 -8.31 14.02 -3.76
N LEU A 146 -9.03 13.60 -2.71
CA LEU A 146 -8.83 12.28 -2.09
C LEU A 146 -9.25 11.13 -3.01
N ALA A 147 -10.32 11.31 -3.80
CA ALA A 147 -10.75 10.36 -4.81
C ALA A 147 -9.68 10.20 -5.91
N ALA A 148 -9.09 11.30 -6.39
CA ALA A 148 -8.00 11.24 -7.37
C ALA A 148 -6.77 10.48 -6.83
N VAL A 149 -6.40 10.69 -5.56
CA VAL A 149 -5.31 9.95 -4.91
C VAL A 149 -5.67 8.47 -4.78
N HIS A 150 -6.90 8.15 -4.38
CA HIS A 150 -7.39 6.77 -4.30
C HIS A 150 -7.30 6.07 -5.65
N ASP A 151 -7.81 6.69 -6.71
CA ASP A 151 -7.83 6.10 -8.05
C ASP A 151 -6.41 5.87 -8.57
N ARG A 152 -5.52 6.84 -8.35
CA ARG A 152 -4.11 6.70 -8.75
C ARG A 152 -3.38 5.61 -7.97
N ALA A 153 -3.65 5.49 -6.67
CA ALA A 153 -3.11 4.43 -5.84
C ALA A 153 -3.63 3.06 -6.29
N LEU A 154 -4.92 2.95 -6.62
CA LEU A 154 -5.52 1.72 -7.14
C LEU A 154 -4.92 1.32 -8.49
N GLU A 155 -4.79 2.26 -9.43
CA GLU A 155 -4.12 2.03 -10.72
C GLU A 155 -2.69 1.54 -10.56
N THR A 156 -1.94 2.13 -9.63
CA THR A 156 -0.54 1.74 -9.38
C THR A 156 -0.47 0.33 -8.77
N ALA A 157 -1.39 0.03 -7.84
CA ALA A 157 -1.45 -1.26 -7.20
C ALA A 157 -1.86 -2.38 -8.18
N VAL A 158 -2.81 -2.11 -9.09
CA VAL A 158 -3.27 -3.07 -10.11
C VAL A 158 -2.31 -3.17 -11.29
N GLY A 159 -1.84 -2.04 -11.83
CA GLY A 159 -0.91 -1.99 -12.96
C GLY A 159 0.49 -2.55 -12.64
N GLY A 160 0.87 -2.58 -11.36
CA GLY A 160 2.05 -3.31 -10.91
C GLY A 160 1.90 -4.84 -10.95
N GLN A 161 0.67 -5.37 -10.93
CA GLN A 161 0.44 -6.82 -11.00
C GLN A 161 0.67 -7.40 -12.39
N THR A 162 0.30 -6.68 -13.46
CA THR A 162 0.39 -7.18 -14.85
C THR A 162 1.80 -7.19 -15.44
N ARG A 163 2.79 -6.56 -14.79
CA ARG A 163 4.21 -6.60 -15.22
C ARG A 163 5.04 -7.67 -14.52
N ALA A 164 4.47 -8.39 -13.56
CA ALA A 164 5.17 -9.39 -12.75
C ALA A 164 4.92 -10.85 -13.21
N GLU A 165 4.20 -11.05 -14.32
CA GLU A 165 4.02 -12.31 -15.06
C GLU A 165 4.90 -12.31 -16.32
#